data_AF-A0A965UQB7-F1
#
_entry.id   AF-A0A965UQB7-F1
#
_cell.length_a   1.000
_cell.length_b   1.000
_cell.length_c   1.000
_cell.angle_alpha   90.00
_cell.angle_beta   90.00
_cell.angle_gamma   90.00
#
_symmetry.space_group_name_H-M   'P 1'
#
loop_
_entity.id
_entity.type
_entity.pdbx_description
1 polymer ?
#
loop_
_entity_poly.entity_id
_entity_poly.type
_entity_poly.pdbx_seq_one_letter_code
_entity_poly.pdbx_strand_id
1 'polypeptide(L)'
;MRCGRKRTSGRCRRTRRRQRLTLSRQPSLPTSLLLISRQTIRGTIQMAIDLKPTAGMAEAARTGLRLHNEGKSGDGLKPETVRRANIIAARQELTEDHVREMNAWFARHESDRRPDWNKQGEETPGFVAWMLWGGDAGQQWSARKVEQLDREDDRSNAMDAMIEKRDMPFEDDGELVIETRADGRPVIKGYAVVYNRLSVDLGGFRERIMPGAFDAVLNRQRGRGDLVSYYNHNQDILLGRESSGTLEVFSDEKGVGYIVTPPATRADIVELIQRRDVKGSSFTFSVDKGGEAFVTDETGRAIREVRAATIYELGPVVQPAYPSTSAAVAMRSYREWLAEQATPESMPREVGPDVVKASMRLRAARLRSFMRGKAR
;
A
#
# COMPACT_ATOMS: atom_id res chain seq x y z
N MET A 1 -17.29 7.49 84.80
CA MET A 1 -16.88 7.31 83.40
C MET A 1 -16.05 8.50 82.95
N ARG A 2 -14.92 8.22 82.26
CA ARG A 2 -13.95 9.13 81.60
C ARG A 2 -13.31 10.24 82.46
N CYS A 3 -12.12 9.92 82.97
CA CYS A 3 -11.16 10.87 83.55
C CYS A 3 -10.13 11.24 82.47
N GLY A 4 -9.92 12.54 82.26
CA GLY A 4 -8.87 13.09 81.39
C GLY A 4 -7.49 13.02 82.02
N ARG A 5 -6.44 12.94 81.19
CA ARG A 5 -5.04 13.10 81.63
C ARG A 5 -4.30 14.07 80.72
N LYS A 6 -3.71 15.08 81.37
CA LYS A 6 -2.77 16.07 80.86
C LYS A 6 -1.31 15.58 81.03
N ARG A 7 -0.42 16.18 80.23
CA ARG A 7 1.02 16.52 80.43
C ARG A 7 2.15 15.56 79.99
N THR A 8 2.68 15.87 78.80
CA THR A 8 4.05 16.38 78.46
C THR A 8 5.33 15.92 79.19
N SER A 9 6.28 15.39 78.41
CA SER A 9 7.75 15.62 78.41
C SER A 9 8.33 14.87 77.20
N GLY A 10 9.37 15.24 76.44
CA GLY A 10 10.45 16.21 76.56
C GLY A 10 11.26 16.23 75.24
N ARG A 11 12.11 17.26 75.09
CA ARG A 11 13.05 17.50 73.97
C ARG A 11 14.02 16.32 73.75
N CYS A 12 14.45 16.10 72.51
CA CYS A 12 15.90 15.94 72.25
C CYS A 12 16.30 16.29 70.81
N ARG A 13 17.52 16.85 70.69
CA ARG A 13 18.12 17.53 69.54
C ARG A 13 18.72 16.56 68.52
N ARG A 14 18.82 17.08 67.29
CA ARG A 14 19.64 16.62 66.16
C ARG A 14 21.02 16.06 66.54
N THR A 15 21.39 14.94 65.94
CA THR A 15 22.78 14.62 65.59
C THR A 15 22.83 14.14 64.13
N ARG A 16 23.61 14.86 63.31
CA ARG A 16 23.94 14.50 61.93
C ARG A 16 24.84 13.26 61.95
N ARG A 17 24.43 12.19 61.28
CA ARG A 17 25.35 11.12 60.84
C ARG A 17 25.32 11.06 59.32
N ARG A 18 26.43 11.46 58.69
CA ARG A 18 26.69 11.26 57.27
C ARG A 18 26.68 9.76 56.99
N GLN A 19 25.69 9.27 56.26
CA GLN A 19 25.79 7.99 55.59
C GLN A 19 26.16 8.23 54.13
N ARG A 20 27.30 7.66 53.79
CA ARG A 20 27.93 7.63 52.48
C ARG A 20 27.09 6.68 51.63
N LEU A 21 26.21 7.23 50.79
CA LEU A 21 25.49 6.44 49.79
C LEU A 21 26.50 6.03 48.73
N THR A 22 26.87 4.75 48.75
CA THR A 22 27.61 4.07 47.70
C THR A 22 26.79 4.13 46.41
N LEU A 23 27.38 4.70 45.36
CA LEU A 23 26.86 4.66 43.98
C LEU A 23 26.64 3.19 43.58
N SER A 24 25.38 2.75 43.62
CA SER A 24 24.95 1.53 42.96
C SER A 24 25.01 1.77 41.46
N ARG A 25 25.96 1.14 40.78
CA ARG A 25 26.03 1.11 39.32
C ARG A 25 24.76 0.44 38.79
N GLN A 26 23.90 1.22 38.15
CA GLN A 26 22.80 0.71 37.33
C GLN A 26 23.40 -0.20 36.25
N PRO A 27 22.86 -1.42 36.02
CA PRO A 27 23.26 -2.21 34.86
C PRO A 27 22.78 -1.49 33.60
N SER A 28 23.72 -1.17 32.72
CA SER A 28 23.45 -0.65 31.37
C SER A 28 22.57 -1.63 30.61
N LEU A 29 21.40 -1.17 30.18
CA LEU A 29 20.55 -1.90 29.25
C LEU A 29 21.34 -2.17 27.97
N PRO A 30 21.29 -3.39 27.40
CA PRO A 30 21.92 -3.66 26.12
C PRO A 30 21.17 -2.85 25.04
N THR A 31 21.94 -2.05 24.30
CA THR A 31 21.52 -1.41 23.05
C THR A 31 21.31 -2.50 21.99
N SER A 32 20.22 -3.26 22.11
CA SER A 32 19.72 -4.07 21.01
C SER A 32 19.05 -3.13 20.04
N LEU A 33 19.85 -2.66 19.07
CA LEU A 33 19.38 -2.02 17.85
C LEU A 33 18.44 -3.02 17.16
N LEU A 34 17.14 -2.86 17.41
CA LEU A 34 16.09 -3.58 16.71
C LEU A 34 16.18 -3.11 15.24
N LEU A 35 16.93 -3.81 14.42
CA LEU A 35 16.67 -3.82 12.98
C LEU A 35 15.28 -4.45 12.84
N ILE A 36 14.25 -3.60 12.88
CA ILE A 36 12.94 -3.95 12.38
C ILE A 36 13.16 -4.16 10.89
N SER A 37 13.28 -5.42 10.50
CA SER A 37 13.23 -5.85 9.12
C SER A 37 12.01 -5.20 8.47
N ARG A 38 12.18 -4.64 7.29
CA ARG A 38 11.14 -3.98 6.46
C ARG A 38 10.01 -4.92 6.00
N GLN A 39 9.90 -6.11 6.58
CA GLN A 39 8.96 -7.16 6.19
C GLN A 39 7.99 -7.50 7.31
N THR A 40 7.23 -6.52 7.76
CA THR A 40 5.89 -6.79 8.29
C THR A 40 5.06 -5.51 8.17
N ILE A 41 3.75 -5.65 8.06
CA ILE A 41 2.72 -4.63 7.81
C ILE A 41 2.37 -4.51 6.31
N ARG A 42 1.92 -5.63 5.73
CA ARG A 42 0.84 -5.63 4.75
C ARG A 42 -0.45 -6.01 5.48
N GLY A 43 -1.12 -5.01 6.04
CA GLY A 43 -2.28 -5.13 6.91
C GLY A 43 -3.58 -5.36 6.14
N THR A 44 -3.83 -6.60 5.74
CA THR A 44 -5.14 -7.26 5.86
C THR A 44 -6.37 -6.52 5.30
N ILE A 45 -6.46 -6.37 3.97
CA ILE A 45 -7.64 -6.72 3.16
C ILE A 45 -7.19 -7.21 1.77
N GLN A 46 -6.18 -8.09 1.72
CA GLN A 46 -6.01 -8.96 0.55
C GLN A 46 -6.92 -10.17 0.76
N MET A 47 -7.49 -10.73 -0.31
CA MET A 47 -8.17 -12.01 -0.20
C MET A 47 -7.18 -13.02 0.39
N ALA A 48 -7.35 -13.40 1.66
CA ALA A 48 -6.39 -14.25 2.34
C ALA A 48 -6.27 -15.57 1.57
N ILE A 49 -5.13 -15.78 0.92
CA ILE A 49 -4.86 -17.01 0.19
C ILE A 49 -4.79 -18.12 1.23
N ASP A 50 -5.66 -19.12 1.13
CA ASP A 50 -5.64 -20.27 2.05
C ASP A 50 -4.30 -21.02 1.93
N LEU A 51 -3.49 -20.96 3.00
CA LEU A 51 -2.18 -21.62 3.11
C LEU A 51 -2.23 -22.88 3.98
N LYS A 52 -3.42 -23.48 4.15
CA LYS A 52 -3.57 -24.74 4.87
C LYS A 52 -3.06 -25.92 4.05
N PRO A 53 -2.18 -26.78 4.60
CA PRO A 53 -1.72 -27.99 3.94
C PRO A 53 -2.85 -28.94 3.55
N THR A 54 -2.67 -29.65 2.45
CA THR A 54 -3.62 -30.68 1.97
C THR A 54 -3.52 -31.98 2.79
N ALA A 55 -4.48 -32.88 2.62
CA ALA A 55 -4.44 -34.19 3.27
C ALA A 55 -3.22 -35.02 2.81
N GLY A 56 -2.90 -35.01 1.52
CA GLY A 56 -1.74 -35.73 0.96
C GLY A 56 -0.41 -35.20 1.48
N MET A 57 -0.28 -33.88 1.67
CA MET A 57 0.90 -33.30 2.33
C MET A 57 1.05 -33.78 3.77
N ALA A 58 -0.05 -33.82 4.53
CA ALA A 58 -0.03 -34.26 5.91
C ALA A 58 0.34 -35.75 6.03
N GLU A 59 -0.18 -36.59 5.14
CA GLU A 59 0.19 -38.01 5.05
C GLU A 59 1.66 -38.20 4.72
N ALA A 60 2.17 -37.44 3.75
CA ALA A 60 3.58 -37.48 3.38
C ALA A 60 4.48 -37.04 4.55
N ALA A 61 4.14 -35.93 5.21
CA ALA A 61 4.88 -35.44 6.37
C ALA A 61 4.89 -36.45 7.53
N ARG A 62 3.76 -37.12 7.81
CA ARG A 62 3.71 -38.20 8.81
C ARG A 62 4.62 -39.37 8.43
N THR A 63 4.66 -39.73 7.16
CA THR A 63 5.57 -40.78 6.66
C THR A 63 7.03 -40.37 6.83
N GLY A 64 7.38 -39.13 6.47
CA GLY A 64 8.72 -38.58 6.67
C GLY A 64 9.13 -38.55 8.14
N LEU A 65 8.23 -38.13 9.03
CA LEU A 65 8.46 -38.13 10.49
C LEU A 65 8.68 -39.54 11.04
N ARG A 66 7.91 -40.53 10.57
CA ARG A 66 8.11 -41.93 10.94
C ARG A 66 9.51 -42.42 10.52
N LEU A 67 9.89 -42.21 9.26
CA LEU A 67 11.20 -42.61 8.74
C LEU A 67 12.35 -41.88 9.45
N HIS A 68 12.16 -40.61 9.81
CA HIS A 68 13.11 -39.87 10.64
C HIS A 68 13.30 -40.50 12.02
N ASN A 69 12.21 -40.89 12.69
CA ASN A 69 12.26 -41.58 13.99
C ASN A 69 12.90 -42.98 13.91
N GLU A 70 12.81 -43.64 12.75
CA GLU A 70 13.51 -44.90 12.44
C GLU A 70 15.01 -44.68 12.15
N GLY A 71 15.52 -43.45 12.18
CA GLY A 71 16.92 -43.13 11.94
C GLY A 71 17.31 -43.08 10.46
N LYS A 72 16.34 -43.02 9.53
CA LYS A 72 16.60 -43.04 8.07
C LYS A 72 16.86 -41.66 7.47
N SER A 73 16.73 -40.59 8.26
CA SER A 73 17.12 -39.25 7.84
C SER A 73 18.64 -39.10 7.84
N GLY A 74 19.19 -38.33 6.90
CA GLY A 74 20.63 -38.06 6.86
C GLY A 74 21.12 -37.08 7.95
N ASP A 75 22.41 -37.15 8.26
CA ASP A 75 23.07 -36.38 9.33
C ASP A 75 22.97 -34.84 9.16
N GLY A 76 22.71 -34.36 7.94
CA GLY A 76 22.55 -32.94 7.64
C GLY A 76 21.15 -32.37 7.90
N LEU A 77 20.20 -33.16 8.40
CA LEU A 77 18.82 -32.71 8.62
C LEU A 77 18.77 -31.67 9.75
N LYS A 78 18.23 -30.49 9.46
CA LYS A 78 18.05 -29.44 10.47
C LYS A 78 16.86 -29.78 11.38
N PRO A 79 16.93 -29.54 12.71
CA PRO A 79 15.79 -29.71 13.61
C PRO A 79 14.55 -28.88 13.22
N GLU A 80 14.77 -27.75 12.55
CA GLU A 80 13.70 -26.90 12.00
C GLU A 80 12.83 -27.65 10.97
N THR A 81 13.43 -28.51 10.14
CA THR A 81 12.69 -29.30 9.15
C THR A 81 11.70 -30.25 9.81
N VAL A 82 12.08 -30.86 10.93
CA VAL A 82 11.22 -31.75 11.71
C VAL A 82 10.07 -30.97 12.36
N ARG A 83 10.34 -29.76 12.90
CA ARG A 83 9.28 -28.88 13.42
C ARG A 83 8.25 -28.53 12.36
N ARG A 84 8.72 -28.11 11.17
CA ARG A 84 7.85 -27.77 10.04
C ARG A 84 7.04 -28.94 9.53
N ALA A 85 7.64 -30.14 9.47
CA ALA A 85 6.93 -31.37 9.12
C ALA A 85 5.77 -31.67 10.09
N ASN A 86 5.94 -31.40 11.39
CA ASN A 86 4.84 -31.56 12.37
C ASN A 86 3.68 -30.57 12.12
N ILE A 87 3.98 -29.32 11.75
CA ILE A 87 2.96 -28.32 11.37
C ILE A 87 2.17 -28.81 10.15
N ILE A 88 2.87 -29.32 9.12
CA ILE A 88 2.26 -29.90 7.91
C ILE A 88 1.41 -31.12 8.25
N ALA A 89 1.94 -32.05 9.06
CA ALA A 89 1.24 -33.26 9.50
C ALA A 89 -0.04 -32.97 10.31
N ALA A 90 -0.03 -31.89 11.08
CA ALA A 90 -1.18 -31.39 11.84
C ALA A 90 -2.15 -30.54 11.00
N ARG A 91 -1.81 -30.24 9.73
CA ARG A 91 -2.56 -29.33 8.85
C ARG A 91 -2.81 -27.96 9.48
N GLN A 92 -1.84 -27.47 10.24
CA GLN A 92 -1.82 -26.10 10.71
C GLN A 92 -1.50 -25.17 9.54
N GLU A 93 -2.07 -23.97 9.55
CA GLU A 93 -1.86 -22.98 8.50
C GLU A 93 -0.39 -22.55 8.44
N LEU A 94 0.17 -22.48 7.23
CA LEU A 94 1.57 -22.10 7.02
C LEU A 94 1.68 -20.59 6.76
N THR A 95 2.82 -20.00 7.13
CA THR A 95 3.13 -18.63 6.73
C THR A 95 3.52 -18.55 5.26
N GLU A 96 3.36 -17.39 4.63
CA GLU A 96 3.82 -17.13 3.26
C GLU A 96 5.29 -17.50 3.07
N ASP A 97 6.17 -17.03 3.98
CA ASP A 97 7.60 -17.32 3.96
C ASP A 97 7.87 -18.83 3.94
N HIS A 98 7.14 -19.58 4.77
CA HIS A 98 7.30 -21.02 4.81
C HIS A 98 6.91 -21.65 3.46
N VAL A 99 5.80 -21.25 2.85
CA VAL A 99 5.37 -21.77 1.53
C VAL A 99 6.38 -21.43 0.42
N ARG A 100 6.94 -20.21 0.43
CA ARG A 100 8.00 -19.81 -0.52
C ARG A 100 9.28 -20.62 -0.32
N GLU A 101 9.68 -20.84 0.93
CA GLU A 101 10.82 -21.68 1.27
C GLU A 101 10.61 -23.16 0.87
N MET A 102 9.39 -23.69 1.03
CA MET A 102 9.01 -25.03 0.57
C MET A 102 9.24 -25.16 -0.94
N ASN A 103 8.66 -24.26 -1.73
CA ASN A 103 8.78 -24.28 -3.20
C ASN A 103 10.25 -24.18 -3.64
N ALA A 104 11.00 -23.25 -3.03
CA ALA A 104 12.42 -23.07 -3.33
C ALA A 104 13.25 -24.30 -2.93
N TRP A 105 12.91 -24.97 -1.82
CA TRP A 105 13.58 -26.20 -1.41
C TRP A 105 13.32 -27.31 -2.42
N PHE A 106 12.06 -27.57 -2.79
CA PHE A 106 11.73 -28.61 -3.77
C PHE A 106 12.41 -28.38 -5.12
N ALA A 107 12.42 -27.15 -5.63
CA ALA A 107 13.08 -26.81 -6.89
C ALA A 107 14.59 -27.12 -6.88
N ARG A 108 15.27 -26.98 -5.73
CA ARG A 108 16.69 -27.32 -5.58
C ARG A 108 16.97 -28.81 -5.43
N HIS A 109 15.98 -29.58 -4.97
CA HIS A 109 16.16 -31.00 -4.63
C HIS A 109 15.41 -31.93 -5.60
N GLU A 110 14.81 -31.40 -6.65
CA GLU A 110 14.14 -32.21 -7.69
C GLU A 110 15.13 -33.12 -8.44
N SER A 111 16.37 -32.67 -8.63
CA SER A 111 17.45 -33.47 -9.23
C SER A 111 17.95 -34.61 -8.34
N ASP A 112 17.62 -34.59 -7.05
CA ASP A 112 18.01 -35.62 -6.08
C ASP A 112 17.14 -36.87 -6.21
N ARG A 113 16.01 -36.77 -6.93
CA ARG A 113 15.14 -37.89 -7.23
C ARG A 113 15.92 -38.94 -8.04
N ARG A 114 15.88 -40.19 -7.58
CA ARG A 114 16.47 -41.37 -8.23
C ARG A 114 15.41 -42.47 -8.31
N PRO A 115 15.45 -43.39 -9.28
CA PRO A 115 14.42 -44.42 -9.44
C PRO A 115 14.17 -45.31 -8.21
N ASP A 116 15.19 -45.49 -7.37
CA ASP A 116 15.22 -46.38 -6.20
C ASP A 116 15.14 -45.65 -4.85
N TRP A 117 15.07 -44.31 -4.86
CA TRP A 117 15.19 -43.50 -3.65
C TRP A 117 14.10 -43.74 -2.58
N ASN A 118 12.97 -44.32 -2.99
CA ASN A 118 11.80 -44.66 -2.18
C ASN A 118 11.58 -46.18 -2.03
N LYS A 119 12.59 -46.99 -2.38
CA LYS A 119 12.51 -48.45 -2.24
C LYS A 119 12.28 -48.81 -0.78
N GLN A 120 11.26 -49.63 -0.53
CA GLN A 120 10.84 -49.97 0.83
C GLN A 120 11.99 -50.66 1.60
N GLY A 121 12.33 -50.11 2.77
CA GLY A 121 13.43 -50.59 3.60
C GLY A 121 14.82 -50.09 3.19
N GLU A 122 14.95 -49.45 2.03
CA GLU A 122 16.17 -48.83 1.51
C GLU A 122 15.92 -47.34 1.17
N GLU A 123 15.02 -46.69 1.90
CA GLU A 123 14.67 -45.29 1.66
C GLU A 123 15.89 -44.38 1.87
N THR A 124 16.17 -43.54 0.87
CA THR A 124 17.31 -42.62 0.95
C THR A 124 17.02 -41.45 1.90
N PRO A 125 18.05 -40.84 2.49
CA PRO A 125 17.93 -39.59 3.22
C PRO A 125 17.20 -38.47 2.46
N GLY A 126 17.44 -38.38 1.14
CA GLY A 126 16.78 -37.41 0.26
C GLY A 126 15.26 -37.65 0.17
N PHE A 127 14.84 -38.91 0.08
CA PHE A 127 13.43 -39.27 0.11
C PHE A 127 12.77 -38.93 1.46
N VAL A 128 13.44 -39.21 2.58
CA VAL A 128 12.92 -38.84 3.91
C VAL A 128 12.73 -37.32 4.02
N ALA A 129 13.72 -36.54 3.56
CA ALA A 129 13.61 -35.08 3.54
C ALA A 129 12.46 -34.61 2.63
N TRP A 130 12.30 -35.21 1.44
CA TRP A 130 11.19 -34.92 0.53
C TRP A 130 9.83 -35.13 1.20
N MET A 131 9.68 -36.24 1.93
CA MET A 131 8.46 -36.56 2.65
C MET A 131 8.20 -35.60 3.82
N LEU A 132 9.23 -35.19 4.56
CA LEU A 132 9.12 -34.20 5.65
C LEU A 132 8.59 -32.84 5.15
N TRP A 133 8.93 -32.46 3.91
CA TRP A 133 8.40 -31.25 3.26
C TRP A 133 6.99 -31.43 2.64
N GLY A 134 6.36 -32.59 2.81
CA GLY A 134 5.00 -32.87 2.34
C GLY A 134 4.94 -33.62 1.00
N GLY A 135 6.05 -34.16 0.51
CA GLY A 135 6.11 -35.01 -0.67
C GLY A 135 5.68 -34.31 -1.96
N ASP A 136 5.28 -35.10 -2.97
CA ASP A 136 4.85 -34.58 -4.27
C ASP A 136 3.61 -33.69 -4.17
N ALA A 137 2.73 -34.00 -3.21
CA ALA A 137 1.59 -33.14 -2.88
C ALA A 137 2.05 -31.76 -2.40
N GLY A 138 3.09 -31.70 -1.56
CA GLY A 138 3.70 -30.46 -1.08
C GLY A 138 4.43 -29.70 -2.17
N GLN A 139 5.16 -30.39 -3.05
CA GLN A 139 5.82 -29.77 -4.20
C GLN A 139 4.80 -29.05 -5.10
N GLN A 140 3.79 -29.77 -5.59
CA GLN A 140 2.80 -29.20 -6.50
C GLN A 140 1.95 -28.11 -5.83
N TRP A 141 1.60 -28.30 -4.55
CA TRP A 141 0.83 -27.33 -3.80
C TRP A 141 1.61 -26.04 -3.56
N SER A 142 2.87 -26.12 -3.12
CA SER A 142 3.69 -24.94 -2.83
C SER A 142 4.00 -24.15 -4.11
N ALA A 143 4.29 -24.83 -5.22
CA ALA A 143 4.48 -24.16 -6.52
C ALA A 143 3.24 -23.35 -6.94
N ARG A 144 2.04 -23.94 -6.89
CA ARG A 144 0.79 -23.22 -7.21
C ARG A 144 0.51 -22.06 -6.25
N LYS A 145 0.82 -22.23 -4.96
CA LYS A 145 0.57 -21.20 -3.95
C LYS A 145 1.53 -20.02 -4.09
N VAL A 146 2.80 -20.28 -4.38
CA VAL A 146 3.77 -19.21 -4.69
C VAL A 146 3.34 -18.43 -5.93
N GLU A 147 2.90 -19.09 -7.00
CA GLU A 147 2.37 -18.39 -8.18
C GLU A 147 1.12 -17.55 -7.85
N GLN A 148 0.27 -18.04 -6.95
CA GLN A 148 -0.89 -17.28 -6.48
C GLN A 148 -0.47 -16.03 -5.68
N LEU A 149 0.51 -16.19 -4.79
CA LEU A 149 1.08 -15.10 -3.98
C LEU A 149 1.75 -14.06 -4.87
N ASP A 150 2.60 -14.49 -5.82
CA ASP A 150 3.28 -13.61 -6.78
C ASP A 150 2.27 -12.80 -7.62
N ARG A 151 1.19 -13.44 -8.08
CA ARG A 151 0.13 -12.75 -8.82
C ARG A 151 -0.59 -11.70 -7.97
N GLU A 152 -0.83 -11.98 -6.70
CA GLU A 152 -1.46 -11.01 -5.80
C GLU A 152 -0.48 -9.88 -5.42
N ASP A 153 0.80 -10.19 -5.29
CA ASP A 153 1.88 -9.21 -5.11
C ASP A 153 1.97 -8.28 -6.32
N ASP A 154 2.01 -8.83 -7.53
CA ASP A 154 2.04 -8.07 -8.78
C ASP A 154 0.78 -7.22 -8.94
N ARG A 155 -0.39 -7.79 -8.64
CA ARG A 155 -1.66 -7.05 -8.64
C ARG A 155 -1.64 -5.89 -7.64
N SER A 156 -1.12 -6.13 -6.44
CA SER A 156 -1.04 -5.12 -5.38
C SER A 156 -0.04 -4.04 -5.74
N ASN A 157 1.13 -4.42 -6.26
CA ASN A 157 2.15 -3.48 -6.74
C ASN A 157 1.63 -2.65 -7.93
N ALA A 158 0.89 -3.27 -8.86
CA ALA A 158 0.26 -2.58 -9.98
C ALA A 158 -0.84 -1.60 -9.51
N MET A 159 -1.59 -1.99 -8.48
CA MET A 159 -2.58 -1.12 -7.84
C MET A 159 -1.90 0.07 -7.15
N ASP A 160 -0.87 -0.18 -6.33
CA ASP A 160 -0.07 0.87 -5.67
C ASP A 160 0.57 1.83 -6.69
N ALA A 161 0.96 1.33 -7.86
CA ALA A 161 1.50 2.15 -8.93
C ALA A 161 0.45 3.07 -9.59
N MET A 162 -0.85 2.73 -9.49
CA MET A 162 -1.97 3.50 -10.02
C MET A 162 -2.64 4.39 -8.96
N ILE A 163 -2.49 4.05 -7.68
CA ILE A 163 -3.09 4.82 -6.59
C ILE A 163 -2.35 6.14 -6.41
N GLU A 164 -3.13 7.21 -6.52
CA GLU A 164 -2.76 8.56 -6.19
C GLU A 164 -3.26 8.91 -4.79
N LYS A 165 -2.55 9.81 -4.12
CA LYS A 165 -2.92 10.36 -2.81
C LYS A 165 -3.00 11.88 -2.87
N ARG A 166 -4.02 12.47 -2.25
CA ARG A 166 -4.19 13.93 -2.18
C ARG A 166 -4.58 14.35 -0.79
N ASP A 167 -3.85 15.33 -0.29
CA ASP A 167 -4.07 15.94 1.00
C ASP A 167 -4.77 17.29 0.81
N MET A 168 -5.76 17.59 1.65
CA MET A 168 -6.50 18.83 1.65
C MET A 168 -6.19 19.61 2.94
N PRO A 169 -5.40 20.69 2.85
CA PRO A 169 -5.24 21.59 3.98
C PRO A 169 -6.51 22.44 4.14
N PHE A 170 -6.99 22.53 5.37
CA PHE A 170 -8.10 23.40 5.75
C PHE A 170 -7.54 24.72 6.24
N GLU A 171 -7.46 25.71 5.35
CA GLU A 171 -7.13 27.09 5.74
C GLU A 171 -8.39 27.97 5.87
N ASP A 172 -9.46 27.73 5.11
CA ASP A 172 -10.65 28.60 5.17
C ASP A 172 -12.03 27.88 5.22
N ASP A 173 -12.26 26.75 4.51
CA ASP A 173 -13.67 26.30 4.28
C ASP A 173 -14.00 24.83 4.61
N GLY A 174 -13.01 23.99 4.94
CA GLY A 174 -13.15 22.51 4.99
C GLY A 174 -13.03 21.87 6.37
N GLU A 175 -13.31 22.60 7.46
CA GLU A 175 -12.96 22.20 8.83
C GLU A 175 -13.27 20.73 9.16
N LEU A 176 -12.29 20.07 9.76
CA LEU A 176 -12.46 18.77 10.41
C LEU A 176 -13.13 19.01 11.76
N VAL A 177 -14.39 18.64 11.87
CA VAL A 177 -15.22 18.96 13.03
C VAL A 177 -15.55 17.68 13.79
N ILE A 178 -15.58 17.80 15.13
CA ILE A 178 -16.17 16.79 15.99
C ILE A 178 -17.63 17.16 16.26
N GLU A 179 -18.55 16.33 15.79
CA GLU A 179 -19.97 16.40 16.15
C GLU A 179 -20.30 15.29 17.16
N THR A 180 -21.42 15.40 17.85
CA THR A 180 -21.90 14.35 18.78
C THR A 180 -23.19 13.76 18.22
N ARG A 181 -23.23 12.43 18.03
CA ARG A 181 -24.46 11.72 17.63
C ARG A 181 -25.49 11.76 18.74
N ALA A 182 -26.74 11.46 18.40
CA ALA A 182 -27.85 11.43 19.36
C ALA A 182 -27.63 10.47 20.55
N ASP A 183 -26.78 9.45 20.39
CA ASP A 183 -26.41 8.49 21.42
C ASP A 183 -25.19 8.92 22.26
N GLY A 184 -24.68 10.14 22.07
CA GLY A 184 -23.56 10.71 22.82
C GLY A 184 -22.17 10.34 22.28
N ARG A 185 -22.07 9.54 21.21
CA ARG A 185 -20.76 9.19 20.63
C ARG A 185 -20.22 10.33 19.76
N PRO A 186 -18.91 10.67 19.85
CA PRO A 186 -18.31 11.63 18.95
C PRO A 186 -18.23 11.04 17.54
N VAL A 187 -18.42 11.89 16.55
CA VAL A 187 -18.16 11.59 15.14
C VAL A 187 -17.22 12.62 14.56
N ILE A 188 -16.32 12.17 13.69
CA ILE A 188 -15.41 13.03 12.95
C ILE A 188 -16.07 13.29 11.59
N LYS A 189 -16.25 14.57 11.26
CA LYS A 189 -16.79 15.02 9.99
C LYS A 189 -15.78 15.89 9.26
N GLY A 190 -15.57 15.62 7.98
CA GLY A 190 -14.64 16.38 7.16
C GLY A 190 -14.90 16.24 5.67
N TYR A 191 -14.27 17.10 4.88
CA TYR A 191 -14.25 16.99 3.42
C TYR A 191 -12.90 16.44 2.97
N ALA A 192 -12.90 15.25 2.38
CA ALA A 192 -11.69 14.66 1.82
C ALA A 192 -11.35 15.27 0.46
N VAL A 193 -12.38 15.62 -0.31
CA VAL A 193 -12.27 16.24 -1.64
C VAL A 193 -13.01 17.57 -1.61
N VAL A 194 -12.46 18.60 -2.23
CA VAL A 194 -13.16 19.86 -2.53
C VAL A 194 -13.14 20.06 -4.03
N TYR A 195 -14.32 20.18 -4.65
CA TYR A 195 -14.44 20.31 -6.09
C TYR A 195 -13.96 21.67 -6.59
N ASN A 196 -13.50 21.71 -7.85
CA ASN A 196 -13.03 22.89 -8.58
C ASN A 196 -11.84 23.64 -7.96
N ARG A 197 -11.39 23.28 -6.77
CA ARG A 197 -10.21 23.87 -6.13
C ARG A 197 -8.96 23.43 -6.87
N LEU A 198 -8.16 24.41 -7.31
CA LEU A 198 -6.85 24.14 -7.86
C LEU A 198 -5.90 23.67 -6.76
N SER A 199 -5.16 22.60 -7.05
CA SER A 199 -4.08 22.12 -6.21
C SER A 199 -2.91 23.12 -6.22
N VAL A 200 -1.94 22.85 -5.34
CA VAL A 200 -0.57 23.35 -5.51
C VAL A 200 0.02 22.85 -6.83
N ASP A 201 1.14 23.42 -7.25
CA ASP A 201 1.87 22.89 -8.40
C ASP A 201 2.42 21.47 -8.08
N LEU A 202 2.12 20.50 -8.94
CA LEU A 202 2.44 19.09 -8.78
C LEU A 202 3.66 18.66 -9.64
N GLY A 203 4.56 19.60 -9.95
CA GLY A 203 5.73 19.34 -10.79
C GLY A 203 5.55 19.82 -12.23
N GLY A 204 4.92 20.98 -12.41
CA GLY A 204 4.71 21.63 -13.71
C GLY A 204 3.26 21.72 -14.17
N PHE A 205 2.32 21.16 -13.41
CA PHE A 205 0.88 21.31 -13.63
C PHE A 205 0.14 21.44 -12.31
N ARG A 206 -1.05 22.02 -12.34
CA ARG A 206 -2.00 21.99 -11.22
C ARG A 206 -3.15 21.05 -11.55
N GLU A 207 -3.88 20.62 -10.54
CA GLU A 207 -5.01 19.72 -10.69
C GLU A 207 -6.26 20.36 -10.10
N ARG A 208 -7.42 20.06 -10.68
CA ARG A 208 -8.71 20.25 -10.03
C ARG A 208 -9.57 19.01 -10.21
N ILE A 209 -10.32 18.68 -9.18
CA ILE A 209 -11.30 17.59 -9.22
C ILE A 209 -12.66 18.18 -9.58
N MET A 210 -13.27 17.66 -10.63
CA MET A 210 -14.55 18.15 -11.13
C MET A 210 -15.71 17.58 -10.29
N PRO A 211 -16.82 18.34 -10.13
CA PRO A 211 -18.04 17.79 -9.57
C PRO A 211 -18.48 16.54 -10.31
N GLY A 212 -18.93 15.53 -9.57
CA GLY A 212 -19.34 14.24 -10.12
C GLY A 212 -18.21 13.27 -10.41
N ALA A 213 -16.94 13.66 -10.21
CA ALA A 213 -15.79 12.79 -10.50
C ALA A 213 -15.79 11.45 -9.75
N PHE A 214 -16.54 11.36 -8.64
CA PHE A 214 -16.62 10.16 -7.81
C PHE A 214 -18.03 9.54 -7.77
N ASP A 215 -18.94 9.96 -8.64
CA ASP A 215 -20.33 9.50 -8.59
C ASP A 215 -20.46 8.00 -8.84
N ALA A 216 -19.62 7.44 -9.73
CA ALA A 216 -19.62 6.01 -10.02
C ALA A 216 -19.29 5.17 -8.78
N VAL A 217 -18.28 5.60 -8.01
CA VAL A 217 -17.92 4.93 -6.76
C VAL A 217 -19.00 5.22 -5.71
N LEU A 218 -19.43 6.46 -5.49
CA LEU A 218 -20.36 6.77 -4.39
C LEU A 218 -21.79 6.22 -4.58
N ASN A 219 -22.24 6.01 -5.82
CA ASN A 219 -23.57 5.47 -6.12
C ASN A 219 -23.59 3.93 -6.33
N ARG A 220 -22.48 3.25 -6.05
CA ARG A 220 -22.38 1.80 -6.21
C ARG A 220 -23.25 1.05 -5.20
N GLN A 221 -23.62 -0.19 -5.54
CA GLN A 221 -24.31 -1.06 -4.59
C GLN A 221 -23.43 -1.30 -3.34
N ARG A 222 -23.99 -1.03 -2.15
CA ARG A 222 -23.31 -1.21 -0.87
C ARG A 222 -22.69 -2.61 -0.77
N GLY A 223 -21.39 -2.67 -0.49
CA GLY A 223 -20.61 -3.92 -0.44
C GLY A 223 -19.81 -4.27 -1.70
N ARG A 224 -20.00 -3.57 -2.83
CA ARG A 224 -19.11 -3.68 -4.00
C ARG A 224 -18.08 -2.56 -3.96
N GLY A 225 -16.86 -2.86 -3.49
CA GLY A 225 -15.86 -1.85 -3.14
C GLY A 225 -16.25 -1.20 -1.82
N ASP A 226 -15.47 -1.39 -0.77
CA ASP A 226 -15.81 -0.93 0.59
C ASP A 226 -14.93 0.25 0.94
N LEU A 227 -15.52 1.40 1.28
CA LEU A 227 -14.73 2.56 1.71
C LEU A 227 -14.36 2.41 3.18
N VAL A 228 -13.13 2.79 3.46
CA VAL A 228 -12.54 2.76 4.80
C VAL A 228 -12.01 4.13 5.14
N SER A 229 -12.04 4.44 6.44
CA SER A 229 -11.39 5.61 6.97
C SER A 229 -10.27 5.25 7.90
N TYR A 230 -9.07 5.73 7.57
CA TYR A 230 -7.85 5.57 8.34
C TYR A 230 -7.36 6.92 8.83
N TYR A 231 -6.64 6.90 9.95
CA TYR A 231 -5.83 8.03 10.35
C TYR A 231 -4.45 7.94 9.69
N ASN A 232 -4.00 9.02 9.05
CA ASN A 232 -2.68 9.09 8.38
C ASN A 232 -2.46 7.96 7.34
N HIS A 233 -3.51 7.42 6.72
CA HIS A 233 -3.45 6.27 5.78
C HIS A 233 -2.84 5.00 6.38
N ASN A 234 -2.79 4.92 7.71
CA ASN A 234 -2.27 3.75 8.40
C ASN A 234 -3.41 2.74 8.59
N GLN A 235 -3.31 1.59 7.92
CA GLN A 235 -4.29 0.52 7.98
C GLN A 235 -4.45 -0.07 9.40
N ASP A 236 -3.44 0.07 10.26
CA ASP A 236 -3.49 -0.33 11.67
C ASP A 236 -4.36 0.61 12.52
N ILE A 237 -4.68 1.80 12.00
CA ILE A 237 -5.44 2.85 12.67
C ILE A 237 -6.77 3.09 11.95
N LEU A 238 -7.58 2.03 11.86
CA LEU A 238 -8.96 2.09 11.36
C LEU A 238 -9.85 2.95 12.25
N LEU A 239 -10.56 3.89 11.61
CA LEU A 239 -11.58 4.74 12.23
C LEU A 239 -12.98 4.24 11.91
N GLY A 240 -13.22 3.77 10.69
CA GLY A 240 -14.54 3.25 10.32
C GLY A 240 -14.59 2.66 8.92
N ARG A 241 -15.71 2.00 8.65
CA ARG A 241 -15.94 1.23 7.44
C ARG A 241 -17.39 1.36 7.00
N GLU A 242 -17.61 1.56 5.71
CA GLU A 242 -18.93 1.79 5.12
C GLU A 242 -19.85 0.57 5.28
N SER A 243 -19.33 -0.63 4.99
CA SER A 243 -20.07 -1.89 5.16
C SER A 243 -20.46 -2.18 6.61
N SER A 244 -19.68 -1.70 7.59
CA SER A 244 -19.99 -1.81 9.02
C SER A 244 -20.94 -0.73 9.53
N GLY A 245 -21.25 0.29 8.72
CA GLY A 245 -22.10 1.42 9.12
C GLY A 245 -21.44 2.39 10.10
N THR A 246 -20.12 2.31 10.27
CA THR A 246 -19.34 3.24 11.11
C THR A 246 -18.73 4.38 10.30
N LEU A 247 -18.82 4.33 8.97
CA LEU A 247 -18.44 5.39 8.05
C LEU A 247 -19.60 5.68 7.10
N GLU A 248 -19.91 6.96 6.94
CA GLU A 248 -20.80 7.50 5.93
C GLU A 248 -19.96 8.38 5.00
N VAL A 249 -20.13 8.22 3.69
CA VAL A 249 -19.46 9.05 2.67
C VAL A 249 -20.54 9.63 1.78
N PHE A 250 -20.43 10.92 1.47
CA PHE A 250 -21.42 11.64 0.69
C PHE A 250 -20.73 12.60 -0.29
N SER A 251 -21.46 13.00 -1.32
CA SER A 251 -21.05 14.04 -2.28
C SER A 251 -22.09 15.15 -2.27
N ASP A 252 -21.64 16.39 -2.26
CA ASP A 252 -22.47 17.59 -2.37
C ASP A 252 -21.82 18.63 -3.32
N GLU A 253 -22.39 19.83 -3.41
CA GLU A 253 -21.87 20.91 -4.26
C GLU A 253 -20.43 21.32 -3.94
N LYS A 254 -19.99 21.12 -2.69
CA LYS A 254 -18.65 21.47 -2.22
C LYS A 254 -17.65 20.37 -2.52
N GLY A 255 -18.01 19.10 -2.35
CA GLY A 255 -17.06 18.01 -2.50
C GLY A 255 -17.51 16.67 -1.94
N VAL A 256 -16.54 15.77 -1.78
CA VAL A 256 -16.76 14.47 -1.12
C VAL A 256 -16.45 14.61 0.37
N GLY A 257 -17.50 14.48 1.18
CA GLY A 257 -17.46 14.51 2.62
C GLY A 257 -17.58 13.12 3.25
N TYR A 258 -17.17 13.03 4.51
CA TYR A 258 -17.31 11.82 5.31
C TYR A 258 -17.72 12.14 6.74
N ILE A 259 -18.44 11.20 7.35
CA ILE A 259 -18.78 11.17 8.78
C ILE A 259 -18.38 9.80 9.30
N VAL A 260 -17.42 9.76 10.22
CA VAL A 260 -16.93 8.51 10.80
C VAL A 260 -17.17 8.47 12.30
N THR A 261 -17.69 7.34 12.78
CA THR A 261 -17.81 7.03 14.21
C THR A 261 -16.60 6.19 14.63
N PRO A 262 -15.53 6.80 15.15
CA PRO A 262 -14.34 6.05 15.56
C PRO A 262 -14.66 5.08 16.71
N PRO A 263 -13.94 3.95 16.82
CA PRO A 263 -14.04 3.09 18.00
C PRO A 263 -13.53 3.84 19.23
N ALA A 264 -14.02 3.48 20.42
CA ALA A 264 -13.64 4.15 21.68
C ALA A 264 -12.12 4.13 21.95
N THR A 265 -11.39 3.16 21.41
CA THR A 265 -9.92 3.05 21.45
C THR A 265 -9.19 4.07 20.58
N ARG A 266 -9.92 4.97 19.91
CA ARG A 266 -9.40 6.06 19.06
C ARG A 266 -9.82 7.44 19.59
N ALA A 267 -10.17 7.54 20.88
CA ALA A 267 -10.51 8.80 21.54
C ALA A 267 -9.35 9.82 21.50
N ASP A 268 -8.10 9.34 21.44
CA ASP A 268 -6.90 10.15 21.23
C ASP A 268 -6.99 10.97 19.93
N ILE A 269 -7.48 10.38 18.84
CA ILE A 269 -7.60 11.07 17.54
C ILE A 269 -8.69 12.13 17.60
N VAL A 270 -9.80 11.86 18.29
CA VAL A 270 -10.85 12.85 18.55
C VAL A 270 -10.29 14.04 19.32
N GLU A 271 -9.48 13.78 20.37
CA GLU A 271 -8.83 14.84 21.15
C GLU A 271 -7.88 15.68 20.28
N LEU A 272 -7.05 15.04 19.45
CA LEU A 272 -6.11 15.73 18.55
C LEU A 272 -6.84 16.64 17.55
N ILE A 273 -8.01 16.23 17.06
CA ILE A 273 -8.83 17.05 16.17
C ILE A 273 -9.43 18.24 16.95
N GLN A 274 -9.98 18.02 18.14
CA GLN A 274 -10.52 19.10 18.99
C GLN A 274 -9.46 20.16 19.34
N ARG A 275 -8.22 19.71 19.56
CA ARG A 275 -7.06 20.57 19.82
C ARG A 275 -6.49 21.22 18.57
N ARG A 276 -6.98 20.85 17.38
CA ARG A 276 -6.47 21.26 16.06
C ARG A 276 -5.03 20.83 15.77
N ASP A 277 -4.55 19.80 16.48
CA ASP A 277 -3.29 19.12 16.17
C ASP A 277 -3.41 18.30 14.87
N VAL A 278 -4.64 17.86 14.55
CA VAL A 278 -5.02 17.24 13.27
C VAL A 278 -5.99 18.17 12.54
N LYS A 279 -5.56 18.71 11.40
CA LYS A 279 -6.26 19.80 10.70
C LYS A 279 -6.41 19.60 9.19
N GLY A 280 -6.40 18.35 8.74
CA GLY A 280 -6.48 18.00 7.33
C GLY A 280 -7.23 16.72 7.10
N SER A 281 -7.72 16.54 5.89
CA SER A 281 -8.15 15.25 5.38
C SER A 281 -7.33 14.88 4.16
N SER A 282 -7.30 13.59 3.86
CA SER A 282 -6.65 13.06 2.69
C SER A 282 -7.44 11.89 2.17
N PHE A 283 -7.18 11.52 0.92
CA PHE A 283 -7.80 10.38 0.28
C PHE A 283 -6.85 9.75 -0.72
N THR A 284 -7.09 8.47 -1.00
CA THR A 284 -6.45 7.76 -2.09
C THR A 284 -7.47 7.42 -3.16
N PHE A 285 -7.04 7.54 -4.41
CA PHE A 285 -7.89 7.34 -5.56
C PHE A 285 -7.08 6.87 -6.76
N SER A 286 -7.75 6.34 -7.77
CA SER A 286 -7.19 6.19 -9.11
C SER A 286 -8.07 6.95 -10.09
N VAL A 287 -7.48 7.42 -11.17
CA VAL A 287 -8.24 8.00 -12.28
C VAL A 287 -8.72 6.88 -13.18
N ASP A 288 -10.01 6.90 -13.47
CA ASP A 288 -10.62 5.92 -14.37
C ASP A 288 -10.10 6.13 -15.80
N LYS A 289 -10.17 5.09 -16.64
CA LYS A 289 -9.72 5.22 -18.04
C LYS A 289 -10.51 6.31 -18.76
N GLY A 290 -9.82 7.34 -19.26
CA GLY A 290 -10.44 8.50 -19.90
C GLY A 290 -11.12 9.47 -18.93
N GLY A 291 -10.90 9.29 -17.63
CA GLY A 291 -11.44 10.09 -16.54
C GLY A 291 -10.67 11.38 -16.27
N GLU A 292 -9.77 11.78 -17.15
CA GLU A 292 -8.99 13.01 -17.04
C GLU A 292 -8.82 13.73 -18.37
N ALA A 293 -8.57 15.04 -18.28
CA ALA A 293 -8.14 15.85 -19.41
C ALA A 293 -7.17 16.93 -18.92
N PHE A 294 -6.19 17.28 -19.75
CA PHE A 294 -5.36 18.45 -19.53
C PHE A 294 -5.89 19.65 -20.31
N VAL A 295 -6.05 20.77 -19.63
CA VAL A 295 -6.38 22.07 -20.22
C VAL A 295 -5.26 23.06 -19.89
N THR A 296 -5.09 24.08 -20.73
CA THR A 296 -4.12 25.15 -20.50
C THR A 296 -4.86 26.36 -19.96
N ASP A 297 -4.38 26.93 -18.85
CA ASP A 297 -4.92 28.18 -18.32
C ASP A 297 -4.49 29.39 -19.16
N GLU A 298 -5.07 30.57 -18.87
CA GLU A 298 -4.76 31.82 -19.58
C GLU A 298 -3.27 32.22 -19.51
N THR A 299 -2.54 31.67 -18.53
CA THR A 299 -1.10 31.92 -18.33
C THR A 299 -0.21 30.88 -18.99
N GLY A 300 -0.79 29.92 -19.72
CA GLY A 300 -0.04 28.84 -20.37
C GLY A 300 0.29 27.67 -19.46
N ARG A 301 -0.22 27.62 -18.22
CA ARG A 301 0.05 26.52 -17.28
C ARG A 301 -0.93 25.37 -17.50
N ALA A 302 -0.42 24.15 -17.41
CA ALA A 302 -1.22 22.94 -17.50
C ALA A 302 -2.09 22.76 -16.25
N ILE A 303 -3.37 22.47 -16.46
CA ILE A 303 -4.34 22.07 -15.44
C ILE A 303 -4.88 20.69 -15.81
N ARG A 304 -4.67 19.70 -14.94
CA ARG A 304 -5.31 18.39 -15.01
C ARG A 304 -6.72 18.48 -14.40
N GLU A 305 -7.74 18.16 -15.17
CA GLU A 305 -9.10 18.00 -14.70
C GLU A 305 -9.40 16.53 -14.48
N VAL A 306 -9.63 16.14 -13.22
CA VAL A 306 -10.09 14.79 -12.88
C VAL A 306 -11.62 14.77 -12.94
N ARG A 307 -12.16 14.02 -13.89
CA ARG A 307 -13.59 13.95 -14.26
C ARG A 307 -14.26 12.62 -13.93
N ALA A 308 -13.49 11.54 -13.82
CA ALA A 308 -13.97 10.24 -13.35
C ALA A 308 -12.84 9.50 -12.65
N ALA A 309 -13.10 9.06 -11.42
CA ALA A 309 -12.12 8.45 -10.55
C ALA A 309 -12.78 7.57 -9.50
N THR A 310 -11.99 6.67 -8.92
CA THR A 310 -12.41 5.74 -7.88
C THR A 310 -11.63 6.04 -6.59
N ILE A 311 -12.34 6.39 -5.51
CA ILE A 311 -11.76 6.53 -4.14
C ILE A 311 -11.64 5.15 -3.50
N TYR A 312 -10.54 4.91 -2.79
CA TYR A 312 -10.31 3.68 -2.02
C TYR A 312 -10.36 3.89 -0.51
N GLU A 313 -9.83 5.01 -0.05
CA GLU A 313 -9.88 5.40 1.36
C GLU A 313 -9.86 6.92 1.53
N LEU A 314 -10.30 7.38 2.70
CA LEU A 314 -10.29 8.79 3.07
C LEU A 314 -10.18 8.96 4.59
N GLY A 315 -9.64 10.06 5.07
CA GLY A 315 -9.62 10.27 6.51
C GLY A 315 -8.74 11.41 6.98
N PRO A 316 -8.70 11.62 8.31
CA PRO A 316 -7.96 12.70 8.92
C PRO A 316 -6.46 12.45 8.87
N VAL A 317 -5.70 13.53 8.61
CA VAL A 317 -4.23 13.51 8.56
C VAL A 317 -3.63 14.67 9.34
N VAL A 318 -2.50 14.43 10.01
CA VAL A 318 -1.79 15.44 10.82
C VAL A 318 -1.20 16.51 9.91
N GLN A 319 -0.48 16.06 8.89
CA GLN A 319 0.21 16.91 7.94
C GLN A 319 -0.46 16.73 6.59
N PRO A 320 -1.45 17.58 6.24
CA PRO A 320 -2.00 17.61 4.90
C PRO A 320 -1.03 18.21 3.86
N ALA A 321 0.28 18.10 4.08
CA ALA A 321 1.33 18.64 3.23
C ALA A 321 2.09 17.49 2.56
N TYR A 322 2.01 17.48 1.23
CA TYR A 322 2.52 16.48 0.30
C TYR A 322 3.92 15.93 0.63
N PRO A 323 4.07 14.61 0.79
CA PRO A 323 5.29 13.92 0.39
C PRO A 323 5.31 13.87 -1.15
N SER A 324 6.43 14.26 -1.75
CA SER A 324 6.72 14.24 -3.20
C SER A 324 6.42 12.93 -3.94
N THR A 325 6.04 11.86 -3.24
CA THR A 325 5.72 10.54 -3.80
C THR A 325 4.33 10.46 -4.43
N SER A 326 3.32 11.25 -4.00
CA SER A 326 1.96 11.13 -4.56
C SER A 326 1.77 11.79 -5.93
N ALA A 327 2.61 12.79 -6.26
CA ALA A 327 2.60 13.44 -7.57
C ALA A 327 3.28 12.58 -8.65
N ALA A 328 4.13 11.61 -8.29
CA ALA A 328 4.87 10.79 -9.24
C ALA A 328 3.97 9.95 -10.16
N VAL A 329 2.84 9.48 -9.65
CA VAL A 329 1.83 8.73 -10.41
C VAL A 329 1.14 9.66 -11.42
N ALA A 330 0.69 10.84 -10.97
CA ALA A 330 0.07 11.86 -11.80
C ALA A 330 1.00 12.38 -12.91
N MET A 331 2.30 12.50 -12.62
CA MET A 331 3.32 12.94 -13.59
C MET A 331 3.42 12.08 -14.85
N ARG A 332 2.94 10.82 -14.83
CA ARG A 332 2.93 9.97 -16.03
C ARG A 332 1.97 10.50 -17.08
N SER A 333 0.73 10.78 -16.69
CA SER A 333 -0.29 11.39 -17.57
C SER A 333 0.17 12.75 -18.12
N TYR A 334 0.83 13.55 -17.27
CA TYR A 334 1.37 14.84 -17.69
C TYR A 334 2.48 14.70 -18.75
N ARG A 335 3.37 13.72 -18.60
CA ARG A 335 4.41 13.44 -19.59
C ARG A 335 3.84 12.95 -20.92
N GLU A 336 2.79 12.15 -20.89
CA GLU A 336 2.07 11.70 -22.08
C GLU A 336 1.44 12.89 -22.80
N TRP A 337 0.74 13.77 -22.07
CA TRP A 337 0.18 15.00 -22.64
C TRP A 337 1.26 15.91 -23.25
N LEU A 338 2.40 16.11 -22.56
CA LEU A 338 3.52 16.88 -23.11
C LEU A 338 4.07 16.25 -24.40
N ALA A 339 4.11 14.91 -24.48
CA ALA A 339 4.56 14.21 -25.68
C ALA A 339 3.58 14.37 -26.86
N GLU A 340 2.27 14.36 -26.60
CA GLU A 340 1.24 14.65 -27.59
C GLU A 340 1.37 16.10 -28.12
N GLN A 341 1.56 17.08 -27.22
CA GLN A 341 1.79 18.47 -27.62
C GLN A 341 3.10 18.65 -28.40
N ALA A 342 4.10 17.79 -28.16
CA ALA A 342 5.39 17.81 -28.85
C ALA A 342 5.37 17.12 -30.22
N THR A 343 4.31 16.36 -30.58
CA THR A 343 4.18 15.81 -31.93
C THR A 343 3.90 16.93 -32.95
N PRO A 344 4.78 17.19 -33.93
CA PRO A 344 4.64 18.37 -34.78
C PRO A 344 3.54 18.16 -35.82
N GLU A 345 2.45 18.91 -35.72
CA GLU A 345 1.88 19.50 -36.92
C GLU A 345 2.90 20.55 -37.40
N SER A 346 3.43 20.36 -38.62
CA SER A 346 4.50 21.14 -39.28
C SER A 346 5.97 20.72 -39.07
N MET A 347 6.32 19.49 -39.42
CA MET A 347 7.59 19.31 -40.13
C MET A 347 7.43 19.97 -41.52
N PRO A 348 8.15 21.04 -41.88
CA PRO A 348 8.20 21.45 -43.27
C PRO A 348 8.74 20.23 -44.04
N ARG A 349 7.96 19.70 -44.99
CA ARG A 349 8.43 18.64 -45.88
C ARG A 349 9.80 19.08 -46.40
N GLU A 350 10.87 18.38 -46.03
CA GLU A 350 12.14 18.53 -46.72
C GLU A 350 11.87 18.19 -48.18
N VAL A 351 11.77 19.23 -48.99
CA VAL A 351 11.67 19.10 -50.44
C VAL A 351 13.04 18.62 -50.89
N GLY A 352 13.17 17.31 -51.07
CA GLY A 352 14.41 16.70 -51.54
C GLY A 352 14.94 17.39 -52.81
N PRO A 353 16.27 17.39 -53.02
CA PRO A 353 16.93 18.17 -54.08
C PRO A 353 16.41 17.88 -55.50
N ASP A 354 15.75 16.74 -55.69
CA ASP A 354 15.15 16.34 -56.97
C ASP A 354 13.88 17.12 -57.33
N VAL A 355 13.08 17.53 -56.34
CA VAL A 355 11.85 18.31 -56.58
C VAL A 355 12.20 19.78 -56.88
N VAL A 356 13.28 20.30 -56.29
CA VAL A 356 13.85 21.62 -56.64
C VAL A 356 14.46 21.60 -58.05
N LYS A 357 15.18 20.53 -58.42
CA LYS A 357 15.69 20.35 -59.80
C LYS A 357 14.56 20.21 -60.82
N ALA A 358 13.51 19.46 -60.52
CA ALA A 358 12.36 19.28 -61.41
C ALA A 358 11.61 20.60 -61.64
N SER A 359 11.37 21.37 -60.57
CA SER A 359 10.70 22.68 -60.65
C SER A 359 11.55 23.74 -61.37
N MET A 360 12.87 23.74 -61.20
CA MET A 360 13.78 24.59 -61.97
C MET A 360 13.83 24.21 -63.46
N ARG A 361 13.82 22.91 -63.79
CA ARG A 361 13.76 22.44 -65.19
C ARG A 361 12.46 22.85 -65.88
N LEU A 362 11.33 22.78 -65.17
CA LEU A 362 10.02 23.24 -65.66
C LEU A 362 9.99 24.76 -65.89
N ARG A 363 10.55 25.55 -64.95
CA ARG A 363 10.66 27.01 -65.12
C ARG A 363 11.58 27.38 -66.30
N ALA A 364 12.71 26.71 -66.47
CA ALA A 364 13.63 26.94 -67.59
C ALA A 364 13.02 26.52 -68.95
N ALA A 365 12.24 25.44 -68.99
CA ALA A 365 11.49 25.04 -70.20
C ALA A 365 10.40 26.05 -70.57
N ARG A 366 9.69 26.59 -69.57
CA ARG A 366 8.64 27.60 -69.76
C ARG A 366 9.21 28.94 -70.24
N LEU A 367 10.36 29.36 -69.71
CA LEU A 367 11.11 30.54 -70.17
C LEU A 367 11.63 30.38 -71.60
N ARG A 368 12.16 29.21 -71.97
CA ARG A 368 12.62 28.94 -73.34
C ARG A 368 11.47 28.90 -74.35
N SER A 369 10.31 28.36 -73.97
CA SER A 369 9.09 28.39 -74.79
C SER A 369 8.58 29.82 -74.98
N PHE A 370 8.57 30.63 -73.91
CA PHE A 370 8.16 32.04 -73.96
C PHE A 370 9.09 32.90 -74.83
N MET A 371 10.41 32.66 -74.77
CA MET A 371 11.41 33.38 -75.57
C MET A 371 11.37 32.99 -77.06
N ARG A 372 11.06 31.72 -77.39
CA ARG A 372 10.86 31.28 -78.78
C ARG A 372 9.55 31.76 -79.40
N GLY A 373 8.53 32.03 -78.59
CA GLY A 373 7.25 32.60 -79.03
C GLY A 373 7.27 34.10 -79.33
N LYS A 374 8.32 34.83 -78.91
CA LYS A 374 8.49 36.28 -79.16
C LYS A 374 9.39 36.62 -80.36
N ALA A 375 9.91 35.61 -81.07
CA ALA A 375 10.83 35.78 -82.21
C ALA A 375 10.20 35.37 -83.56
N ARG A 376 8.87 35.48 -83.69
CA ARG A 376 8.15 35.35 -84.96
C ARG A 376 7.28 36.57 -85.19
#